data_AF-A0A1H3N4H6-F1
#
_entry.id   AF-A0A1H3N4H6-F1
#
_cell.length_a   1.000
_cell.length_b   1.000
_cell.length_c   1.000
_cell.angle_alpha   90.00
_cell.angle_beta   90.00
_cell.angle_gamma   90.00
#
_symmetry.space_group_name_H-M   'P 1'
#
loop_
_entity.id
_entity.type
_entity.pdbx_description
1 polymer ?
#
loop_
_entity_poly.entity_id
_entity_poly.type
_entity_poly.pdbx_seq_one_letter_code
_entity_poly.pdbx_strand_id
1 'polypeptide(L)'
;MIGLNLCPFAKAVFIKDQIRYVVSTAQTPEELLADLAKELEFLHQTDPEAVDTTLLIHPDALRDFLDYNDFLDVADAAVDELELDGEIQVASFHPDYQFADTEADDISNYTNRAPYPTLHLLREISVERAVDAFPDASEIFNKNMQTLHQLGLAGWQKILREG
;
A
#
# COMPACT_ATOMS: atom_id res chain seq x y z
N MET A 1 11.87 0.44 -1.02
CA MET A 1 10.85 1.37 -1.55
C MET A 1 11.05 2.81 -1.04
N ILE A 2 11.17 3.05 0.28
CA ILE A 2 11.42 4.41 0.85
C ILE A 2 12.75 5.02 0.38
N GLY A 3 13.81 4.20 0.23
CA GLY A 3 15.12 4.66 -0.27
C GLY A 3 15.16 5.09 -1.74
N LEU A 4 14.13 4.74 -2.53
CA LEU A 4 13.99 5.15 -3.94
C LEU A 4 12.98 6.29 -4.13
N ASN A 5 12.39 6.80 -3.04
CA ASN A 5 11.37 7.87 -3.08
C ASN A 5 10.12 7.52 -3.93
N LEU A 6 9.84 6.23 -4.15
CA LEU A 6 8.72 5.79 -5.00
C LEU A 6 7.34 6.09 -4.40
N CYS A 7 7.25 6.27 -3.08
CA CYS A 7 6.06 6.82 -2.44
C CYS A 7 6.49 8.06 -1.63
N PRO A 8 6.26 9.28 -2.14
CA PRO A 8 6.62 10.50 -1.42
C PRO A 8 5.84 10.65 -0.11
N PHE A 9 4.68 10.00 -0.02
CA PHE A 9 3.78 10.02 1.12
C PHE A 9 4.33 9.21 2.31
N ALA A 10 5.00 8.09 2.02
CA ALA A 10 5.56 7.20 3.05
C ALA A 10 6.71 7.83 3.84
N LYS A 11 7.44 8.81 3.27
CA LYS A 11 8.64 9.37 3.90
C LYS A 11 8.32 10.21 5.14
N ALA A 12 7.27 11.02 5.08
CA ALA A 12 6.90 11.92 6.17
C ALA A 12 6.44 11.12 7.40
N VAL A 13 5.52 10.18 7.20
CA VAL A 13 4.99 9.30 8.25
C VAL A 13 6.07 8.37 8.82
N PHE A 14 6.99 7.89 7.98
CA PHE A 14 8.13 7.09 8.43
C PHE A 14 9.10 7.88 9.32
N ILE A 15 9.42 9.13 8.96
CA ILE A 15 10.31 9.98 9.76
C ILE A 15 9.66 10.37 11.09
N LYS A 16 8.34 10.55 11.10
CA LYS A 16 7.56 10.91 12.29
C LYS A 16 7.15 9.72 13.17
N ASP A 17 7.52 8.49 12.79
CA ASP A 17 7.17 7.25 13.50
C ASP A 17 5.63 7.04 13.63
N GLN A 18 4.89 7.40 12.58
CA GLN A 18 3.41 7.37 12.54
C GLN A 18 2.87 6.14 11.80
N ILE A 19 3.71 5.12 11.59
CA ILE A 19 3.33 3.88 10.90
C ILE A 19 3.09 2.77 11.92
N ARG A 20 1.89 2.22 11.90
CA ARG A 20 1.55 1.00 12.61
C ARG A 20 1.72 -0.21 11.68
N TYR A 21 2.44 -1.21 12.13
CA TYR A 21 2.61 -2.47 11.40
C TYR A 21 1.81 -3.57 12.09
N VAL A 22 0.96 -4.28 11.33
CA VAL A 22 0.15 -5.38 11.83
C VAL A 22 0.37 -6.59 10.94
N VAL A 23 0.83 -7.69 11.54
CA VAL A 23 0.93 -8.97 10.85
C VAL A 23 -0.31 -9.78 11.22
N SER A 24 -1.22 -9.93 10.28
CA SER A 24 -2.42 -10.76 10.43
C SER A 24 -2.03 -12.23 10.38
N THR A 25 -2.69 -13.03 11.23
CA THR A 25 -2.59 -14.50 11.23
C THR A 25 -3.76 -15.14 10.48
N ALA A 26 -4.57 -14.34 9.77
CA ALA A 26 -5.68 -14.83 8.98
C ALA A 26 -5.20 -15.84 7.94
N GLN A 27 -5.97 -16.91 7.75
CA GLN A 27 -5.74 -17.92 6.73
C GLN A 27 -6.86 -17.94 5.68
N THR A 28 -7.95 -17.21 5.92
CA THR A 28 -9.07 -17.07 5.00
C THR A 28 -9.40 -15.60 4.72
N PRO A 29 -10.08 -15.30 3.58
CA PRO A 29 -10.53 -13.95 3.29
C PRO A 29 -11.46 -13.37 4.37
N GLU A 30 -12.32 -14.18 4.99
CA GLU A 30 -13.24 -13.74 6.03
C GLU A 30 -12.51 -13.37 7.33
N GLU A 31 -11.49 -14.15 7.71
CA GLU A 31 -10.64 -13.81 8.84
C GLU A 31 -9.85 -12.52 8.57
N LEU A 32 -9.37 -12.34 7.34
CA LEU A 32 -8.65 -11.13 6.94
C LEU A 32 -9.57 -9.91 6.93
N LEU A 33 -10.82 -10.05 6.46
CA LEU A 33 -11.82 -8.98 6.49
C LEU A 33 -12.10 -8.53 7.93
N ALA A 34 -12.20 -9.47 8.87
CA ALA A 34 -12.37 -9.13 10.28
C ALA A 34 -11.16 -8.37 10.85
N ASP A 35 -9.94 -8.68 10.41
CA ASP A 35 -8.74 -7.93 10.79
C ASP A 35 -8.67 -6.56 10.11
N LEU A 36 -9.08 -6.47 8.84
CA LEU A 36 -9.19 -5.21 8.10
C LEU A 36 -10.15 -4.25 8.80
N ALA A 37 -11.35 -4.71 9.16
CA ALA A 37 -12.35 -3.88 9.84
C ALA A 37 -11.82 -3.32 11.17
N LYS A 38 -11.15 -4.16 11.99
CA LYS A 38 -10.53 -3.71 13.26
C LYS A 38 -9.49 -2.62 13.03
N GLU A 39 -8.65 -2.77 12.02
CA GLU A 39 -7.56 -1.83 11.76
C GLU A 39 -8.07 -0.54 11.08
N LEU A 40 -9.15 -0.59 10.30
CA LEU A 40 -9.88 0.58 9.81
C LEU A 40 -10.48 1.39 10.97
N GLU A 41 -11.22 0.74 11.87
CA GLU A 41 -11.78 1.39 13.07
C GLU A 41 -10.68 1.95 13.97
N PHE A 42 -9.61 1.19 14.19
CA PHE A 42 -8.47 1.63 14.99
C PHE A 42 -7.84 2.89 14.39
N LEU A 43 -7.56 2.89 13.08
CA LEU A 43 -6.96 4.05 12.42
C LEU A 43 -7.90 5.25 12.52
N HIS A 44 -9.19 5.08 12.22
CA HIS A 44 -10.17 6.17 12.31
C HIS A 44 -10.22 6.80 13.72
N GLN A 45 -10.23 5.98 14.77
CA GLN A 45 -10.34 6.45 16.17
C GLN A 45 -9.02 6.98 16.77
N THR A 46 -7.87 6.62 16.19
CA THR A 46 -6.56 7.01 16.71
C THR A 46 -6.23 8.44 16.31
N ASP A 47 -5.49 9.16 17.15
CA ASP A 47 -4.95 10.48 16.80
C ASP A 47 -3.99 10.36 15.59
N PRO A 48 -4.18 11.10 14.50
CA PRO A 48 -3.28 11.09 13.34
C PRO A 48 -1.83 11.44 13.69
N GLU A 49 -1.58 12.20 14.76
CA GLU A 49 -0.21 12.48 15.20
C GLU A 49 0.47 11.26 15.85
N ALA A 50 -0.31 10.28 16.31
CA ALA A 50 0.19 9.01 16.85
C ALA A 50 0.27 7.92 15.78
N VAL A 51 -0.79 7.75 14.98
CA VAL A 51 -0.84 6.80 13.87
C VAL A 51 -1.58 7.41 12.68
N ASP A 52 -0.85 7.56 11.58
CA ASP A 52 -1.35 8.11 10.33
C ASP A 52 -1.54 7.05 9.25
N THR A 53 -0.82 5.92 9.37
CA THR A 53 -0.86 4.82 8.42
C THR A 53 -0.81 3.49 9.14
N THR A 54 -1.65 2.54 8.72
CA THR A 54 -1.55 1.14 9.13
C THR A 54 -1.14 0.29 7.93
N LEU A 55 -0.13 -0.56 8.12
CA LEU A 55 0.27 -1.60 7.18
C LEU A 55 -0.22 -2.95 7.69
N LEU A 56 -1.29 -3.45 7.08
CA LEU A 56 -1.86 -4.76 7.36
C LEU A 56 -1.21 -5.79 6.43
N ILE A 57 -0.28 -6.56 6.98
CA ILE A 57 0.53 -7.56 6.29
C ILE A 57 -0.11 -8.93 6.56
N HIS A 58 -0.47 -9.67 5.52
CA HIS A 58 -1.18 -10.95 5.66
C HIS A 58 -0.45 -12.07 4.89
N PRO A 59 0.61 -12.66 5.48
CA PRO A 59 1.47 -13.61 4.78
C PRO A 59 0.81 -14.97 4.49
N ASP A 60 -0.25 -15.31 5.24
CA ASP A 60 -0.90 -16.63 5.19
C ASP A 60 -2.28 -16.62 4.47
N ALA A 61 -2.77 -15.44 4.06
CA ALA A 61 -4.02 -15.27 3.31
C ALA A 61 -3.80 -14.49 2.01
N LEU A 62 -4.59 -14.81 0.98
CA LEU A 62 -4.58 -14.13 -0.33
C LEU A 62 -3.18 -14.08 -0.98
N ARG A 63 -2.51 -15.23 -1.01
CA ARG A 63 -1.19 -15.38 -1.66
C ARG A 63 -1.28 -15.54 -3.17
N ASP A 64 -2.44 -15.92 -3.68
CA ASP A 64 -2.74 -15.91 -5.11
C ASP A 64 -3.21 -14.50 -5.50
N PHE A 65 -2.63 -13.94 -6.56
CA PHE A 65 -2.92 -12.56 -6.94
C PHE A 65 -4.35 -12.36 -7.46
N LEU A 66 -4.95 -13.37 -8.09
CA LEU A 66 -6.33 -13.24 -8.59
C LEU A 66 -7.31 -13.22 -7.43
N ASP A 67 -7.15 -14.14 -6.47
CA ASP A 67 -7.94 -14.14 -5.23
C ASP A 67 -7.74 -12.83 -4.44
N TYR A 68 -6.50 -12.31 -4.39
CA TYR A 68 -6.19 -11.02 -3.78
C TYR A 68 -6.89 -9.86 -4.48
N ASN A 69 -6.87 -9.84 -5.82
CA ASN A 69 -7.48 -8.79 -6.61
C ASN A 69 -9.00 -8.78 -6.45
N ASP A 70 -9.64 -9.95 -6.41
CA ASP A 70 -11.08 -10.09 -6.14
C ASP A 70 -11.44 -9.61 -4.72
N PHE A 71 -10.52 -9.77 -3.75
CA PHE A 71 -10.73 -9.28 -2.39
C PHE A 71 -10.68 -7.75 -2.29
N LEU A 72 -10.10 -7.03 -3.25
CA LEU A 72 -10.06 -5.57 -3.19
C LEU A 72 -11.46 -4.95 -3.22
N ASP A 73 -12.39 -5.52 -3.99
CA ASP A 73 -13.80 -5.11 -3.98
C ASP A 73 -14.44 -5.30 -2.59
N VAL A 74 -14.02 -6.34 -1.85
CA VAL A 74 -14.47 -6.60 -0.47
C VAL A 74 -13.87 -5.59 0.50
N ALA A 75 -12.60 -5.22 0.31
CA ALA A 75 -11.93 -4.21 1.12
C ALA A 75 -12.57 -2.82 0.94
N ASP A 76 -12.89 -2.44 -0.31
CA ASP A 76 -13.60 -1.20 -0.61
C ASP A 76 -14.99 -1.19 0.01
N ALA A 77 -15.75 -2.29 -0.13
CA ALA A 77 -17.05 -2.44 0.53
C ALA A 77 -16.96 -2.31 2.06
N ALA A 78 -15.88 -2.78 2.69
CA ALA A 78 -15.69 -2.65 4.13
C ALA A 78 -15.46 -1.19 4.57
N VAL A 79 -14.77 -0.39 3.75
CA VAL A 79 -14.60 1.05 3.99
C VAL A 79 -15.95 1.76 3.91
N ASP A 80 -16.74 1.44 2.88
CA ASP A 80 -18.08 2.00 2.69
C ASP A 80 -19.03 1.63 3.84
N GLU A 81 -19.06 0.36 4.24
CA GLU A 81 -19.92 -0.14 5.32
C GLU A 81 -19.61 0.48 6.68
N LEU A 82 -18.34 0.86 6.91
CA LEU A 82 -17.90 1.56 8.12
C LEU A 82 -18.07 3.08 8.04
N GLU A 83 -18.63 3.60 6.94
CA GLU A 83 -18.79 5.04 6.67
C GLU A 83 -17.45 5.79 6.66
N LEU A 84 -16.38 5.15 6.17
CA LEU A 84 -15.02 5.69 6.12
C LEU A 84 -14.61 6.19 4.72
N ASP A 85 -15.53 6.15 3.75
CA ASP A 85 -15.35 6.74 2.42
C ASP A 85 -15.03 8.25 2.53
N GLY A 86 -14.01 8.69 1.80
CA GLY A 86 -13.50 10.06 1.89
C GLY A 86 -12.63 10.34 3.13
N GLU A 87 -12.50 9.38 4.06
CA GLU A 87 -11.65 9.51 5.25
C GLU A 87 -10.42 8.60 5.20
N ILE A 88 -10.61 7.34 4.83
CA ILE A 88 -9.56 6.33 4.76
C ILE A 88 -9.65 5.60 3.42
N GLN A 89 -8.51 5.53 2.72
CA GLN A 89 -8.36 4.74 1.51
C GLN A 89 -7.48 3.52 1.75
N VAL A 90 -7.71 2.46 0.97
CA VAL A 90 -6.91 1.23 0.99
C VAL A 90 -6.03 1.17 -0.25
N ALA A 91 -4.71 1.21 -0.07
CA ALA A 91 -3.76 0.98 -1.15
C ALA A 91 -3.23 -0.47 -1.10
N SER A 92 -3.20 -1.13 -2.26
CA SER A 92 -2.94 -2.57 -2.39
C SER A 92 -1.53 -2.90 -2.88
N PHE A 93 -0.92 -3.90 -2.24
CA PHE A 93 0.43 -4.39 -2.55
C PHE A 93 0.49 -5.92 -2.46
N HIS A 94 1.11 -6.55 -3.45
CA HIS A 94 1.19 -8.01 -3.56
C HIS A 94 2.52 -8.46 -4.21
N PRO A 95 3.12 -9.61 -3.84
CA PRO A 95 4.35 -10.10 -4.48
C PRO A 95 4.26 -10.20 -6.01
N ASP A 96 3.11 -10.66 -6.48
CA ASP A 96 2.82 -10.87 -7.89
C ASP A 96 1.92 -9.76 -8.48
N TYR A 97 1.92 -8.55 -7.88
CA TYR A 97 1.08 -7.46 -8.38
C TYR A 97 1.29 -7.23 -9.88
N GLN A 98 0.19 -7.10 -10.61
CA GLN A 98 0.15 -6.81 -12.04
C GLN A 98 -1.00 -5.85 -12.34
N PHE A 99 -0.71 -4.70 -12.94
CA PHE A 99 -1.74 -3.79 -13.45
C PHE A 99 -2.39 -4.36 -14.72
N ALA A 100 -3.69 -4.09 -14.91
CA ALA A 100 -4.50 -4.65 -16.00
C ALA A 100 -3.90 -4.45 -17.41
N ASP A 101 -3.22 -3.32 -17.64
CA ASP A 101 -2.65 -2.95 -18.95
C ASP A 101 -1.14 -3.27 -19.08
N THR A 102 -0.60 -4.14 -18.23
CA THR A 102 0.84 -4.45 -18.18
C THR A 102 1.12 -5.93 -18.34
N GLU A 103 2.31 -6.25 -18.85
CA GLU A 103 2.83 -7.62 -18.86
C GLU A 103 3.41 -8.00 -17.49
N ALA A 104 3.48 -9.30 -17.18
CA ALA A 104 3.89 -9.79 -15.86
C ALA A 104 5.33 -9.41 -15.47
N ASP A 105 6.22 -9.15 -16.43
CA ASP A 105 7.60 -8.71 -16.21
C ASP A 105 7.79 -7.19 -16.33
N ASP A 106 6.73 -6.42 -16.55
CA ASP A 106 6.80 -4.97 -16.64
C ASP A 106 7.28 -4.38 -15.30
N ILE A 107 8.23 -3.45 -15.38
CA ILE A 107 8.84 -2.85 -14.20
C ILE A 107 7.86 -1.94 -13.44
N SER A 108 6.83 -1.40 -14.10
CA SER A 108 5.75 -0.62 -13.47
C SER A 108 5.10 -1.36 -12.31
N ASN A 109 4.88 -2.66 -12.47
CA ASN A 109 4.27 -3.50 -11.45
C ASN A 109 5.03 -3.46 -10.12
N TYR A 110 6.33 -3.21 -10.15
CA TYR A 110 7.16 -3.12 -8.96
C TYR A 110 6.90 -1.88 -8.09
N THR A 111 6.09 -0.91 -8.55
CA THR A 111 5.59 0.16 -7.66
C THR A 111 4.68 -0.40 -6.57
N ASN A 112 3.95 -1.46 -6.86
CA ASN A 112 2.97 -2.08 -5.97
C ASN A 112 3.36 -3.51 -5.56
N ARG A 113 4.56 -3.98 -5.92
CA ARG A 113 5.09 -5.24 -5.39
C ARG A 113 5.65 -5.09 -4.00
N ALA A 114 5.28 -6.03 -3.13
CA ALA A 114 5.79 -6.15 -1.77
C ALA A 114 6.18 -7.61 -1.47
N PRO A 115 7.04 -7.88 -0.47
CA PRO A 115 7.44 -9.25 -0.13
C PRO A 115 6.28 -10.16 0.30
N TYR A 116 5.20 -9.56 0.81
CA TYR A 116 3.97 -10.23 1.25
C TYR A 116 2.75 -9.43 0.79
N PRO A 117 1.59 -10.10 0.63
CA PRO A 117 0.32 -9.41 0.47
C PRO A 117 0.10 -8.42 1.62
N THR A 118 -0.16 -7.16 1.28
CA THR A 118 -0.25 -6.06 2.24
C THR A 118 -1.31 -5.05 1.80
N LEU A 119 -2.13 -4.60 2.75
CA LEU A 119 -3.03 -3.46 2.58
C LEU A 119 -2.48 -2.27 3.38
N HIS A 120 -2.35 -1.13 2.71
CA HIS A 120 -1.97 0.13 3.33
C HIS A 120 -3.24 0.93 3.60
N LEU A 121 -3.57 1.13 4.86
CA LEU A 121 -4.69 1.97 5.28
C LEU A 121 -4.14 3.38 5.48
N LEU A 122 -4.62 4.32 4.68
CA LEU A 122 -4.11 5.68 4.61
C LEU A 122 -5.24 6.68 4.82
N ARG A 123 -5.01 7.70 5.65
CA ARG A 123 -5.97 8.80 5.76
C ARG A 123 -5.94 9.67 4.51
N GLU A 124 -7.10 9.91 3.92
CA GLU A 124 -7.20 10.71 2.70
C GLU A 124 -6.67 12.13 2.91
N ILE A 125 -6.99 12.77 4.04
CA ILE A 125 -6.48 14.11 4.36
C ILE A 125 -4.94 14.15 4.43
N SER A 126 -4.29 13.06 4.83
CA SER A 126 -2.83 12.98 4.90
C SER A 126 -2.23 12.78 3.51
N VAL A 127 -2.90 12.00 2.65
CA VAL A 127 -2.55 11.88 1.24
C VAL A 127 -2.73 13.21 0.51
N GLU A 128 -3.85 13.90 0.68
CA GLU A 128 -4.11 15.23 0.09
C GLU A 128 -3.05 16.25 0.50
N ARG A 129 -2.76 16.37 1.80
CA ARG A 129 -1.71 17.26 2.30
C ARG A 129 -0.36 16.95 1.68
N ALA A 130 -0.06 15.67 1.48
CA ALA A 130 1.17 15.25 0.86
C ALA A 130 1.15 15.49 -0.65
N VAL A 131 0.02 15.40 -1.34
CA VAL A 131 -0.11 15.82 -2.75
C VAL A 131 0.11 17.33 -2.88
N ASP A 132 -0.52 18.14 -2.04
CA ASP A 132 -0.39 19.61 -2.04
C ASP A 132 1.03 20.09 -1.72
N ALA A 133 1.73 19.38 -0.84
CA ALA A 133 3.11 19.69 -0.48
C ALA A 133 4.12 19.31 -1.57
N PHE A 134 3.71 18.51 -2.56
CA PHE A 134 4.58 18.06 -3.66
C PHE A 134 4.15 18.73 -4.98
N PRO A 135 4.89 19.78 -5.44
CA PRO A 135 4.49 20.58 -6.61
C PRO A 135 4.36 19.79 -7.92
N ASP A 136 4.91 18.58 -7.98
CA ASP A 136 4.85 17.68 -9.14
C ASP A 136 4.11 16.37 -8.81
N ALA A 137 3.11 16.40 -7.92
CA ALA A 137 2.42 15.19 -7.50
C ALA A 137 1.81 14.39 -8.67
N SER A 138 1.31 15.10 -9.70
CA SER A 138 0.83 14.51 -10.95
C SER A 138 1.93 13.84 -11.79
N GLU A 139 3.21 14.16 -11.56
CA GLU A 139 4.33 13.50 -12.21
C GLU A 139 4.98 12.41 -11.35
N ILE A 140 4.52 12.16 -10.11
CA ILE A 140 5.09 11.10 -9.25
C ILE A 140 5.07 9.76 -9.98
N PHE A 141 3.92 9.42 -10.58
CA PHE A 141 3.79 8.20 -11.37
C PHE A 141 4.82 8.17 -12.51
N ASN A 142 4.90 9.23 -13.31
CA ASN A 142 5.85 9.32 -14.44
C ASN A 142 7.32 9.28 -13.99
N LYS A 143 7.68 9.92 -12.87
CA LYS A 143 9.03 9.93 -12.31
C LYS A 143 9.40 8.58 -11.72
N ASN A 144 8.47 7.92 -11.03
CA ASN A 144 8.63 6.56 -10.54
C ASN A 144 8.83 5.59 -11.69
N MET A 145 8.00 5.70 -12.73
CA MET A 145 8.11 4.93 -13.96
C MET A 145 9.45 5.14 -14.66
N GLN A 146 9.89 6.38 -14.85
CA GLN A 146 11.22 6.67 -15.41
C GLN A 146 12.35 6.10 -14.55
N THR A 147 12.28 6.26 -13.23
CA THR A 147 13.27 5.74 -12.28
C THR A 147 13.35 4.22 -12.38
N LEU A 148 12.21 3.55 -12.38
CA LEU A 148 12.10 2.09 -12.50
C LEU A 148 12.59 1.59 -13.86
N HIS A 149 12.21 2.24 -14.96
CA HIS A 149 12.73 1.92 -16.30
C HIS A 149 14.25 2.11 -16.40
N GLN A 150 14.81 3.17 -15.80
CA GLN A 150 16.25 3.40 -15.77
C GLN A 150 17.00 2.38 -14.89
N LEU A 151 16.36 1.93 -13.81
CA LEU A 151 16.92 0.93 -12.90
C LEU A 151 16.92 -0.48 -13.53
N GLY A 152 15.83 -0.81 -14.23
CA GLY A 152 15.56 -2.13 -14.79
C GLY A 152 15.42 -3.23 -13.73
N LEU A 153 14.99 -4.43 -14.17
CA LEU A 153 14.78 -5.58 -13.29
C LEU A 153 16.06 -5.98 -12.53
N ALA A 154 17.22 -5.90 -13.22
CA ALA A 154 18.52 -6.24 -12.65
C ALA A 154 18.95 -5.27 -11.55
N GLY A 155 18.70 -3.96 -11.73
CA GLY A 155 18.98 -2.95 -10.70
C GLY A 155 18.04 -3.09 -9.50
N TRP A 156 16.76 -3.38 -9.75
CA TRP A 156 15.78 -3.65 -8.70
C TRP A 156 16.14 -4.86 -7.83
N GLN A 157 16.49 -5.99 -8.47
CA GLN A 157 16.91 -7.21 -7.77
C GLN A 157 18.18 -7.01 -6.92
N LYS A 158 19.08 -6.10 -7.33
CA LYS A 158 20.27 -5.78 -6.54
C LYS A 158 19.91 -5.04 -5.26
N ILE A 159 18.99 -4.07 -5.34
CA ILE A 159 18.53 -3.30 -4.17
C ILE A 159 17.81 -4.19 -3.16
N LEU A 160 16.98 -5.14 -3.61
CA LEU A 160 16.30 -6.10 -2.73
C LEU A 160 17.24 -7.09 -2.03
N ARG A 161 18.47 -7.30 -2.54
CA ARG A 161 19.46 -8.20 -1.91
C ARG A 161 20.38 -7.48 -0.93
N GLU A 162 20.48 -6.16 -1.02
CA GLU A 162 21.43 -5.34 -0.25
C GLU A 162 20.76 -4.55 0.89
N GLY A 163 19.42 -4.56 0.98
CA GLY A 163 18.64 -3.95 2.07
C GLY A 163 17.88 -4.99 2.88
#